data_AF-A0AAD5PU86-F1
#
_entry.id   AF-A0AAD5PU86-F1
#
_cell.length_a   1.000
_cell.length_b   1.000
_cell.length_c   1.000
_cell.angle_alpha   90.00
_cell.angle_beta   90.00
_cell.angle_gamma   90.00
#
_symmetry.space_group_name_H-M   'P 1'
#
loop_
_entity.id
_entity.type
_entity.pdbx_description
1 polymer ?
#
loop_
_entity_poly.entity_id
_entity_poly.type
_entity_poly.pdbx_seq_one_letter_code
_entity_poly.pdbx_strand_id
1 'polypeptide(L)'
;MADFRLLARTHGFMKLAEIIIALVCLILIRTYSLNFGGDVSTGSFHDRYNVGLVTVGGMLLVSLPLLISYLWSTSGTYQPFLEIIYNTLGFILFLTVGSLALDHYRNYAGVTHTGNDNRRGDMNDWFGPSNTTQSDSGIGKAFGLNTTDNVTAGKALGALCIINAFFYLTDAALALRQGSTV
;
A
#
# COMPACT_ATOMS: atom_id res chain seq x y z
N MET A 1 6.30 -17.77 29.82
CA MET A 1 7.54 -17.45 29.09
C MET A 1 7.16 -17.36 27.62
N ALA A 2 7.70 -16.41 26.85
CA ALA A 2 7.38 -16.33 25.42
C ALA A 2 8.02 -17.52 24.68
N ASP A 3 7.22 -18.34 24.01
CA ASP A 3 7.72 -19.49 23.26
C ASP A 3 8.08 -19.08 21.82
N PHE A 4 9.34 -18.68 21.62
CA PHE A 4 9.84 -18.30 20.29
C PHE A 4 9.81 -19.46 19.27
N ARG A 5 9.62 -20.71 19.71
CA ARG A 5 9.42 -21.87 18.83
C ARG A 5 8.10 -21.78 18.06
N LEU A 6 7.10 -21.07 18.58
CA LEU A 6 5.83 -20.81 17.89
C LEU A 6 5.97 -19.79 16.74
N LEU A 7 6.96 -18.89 16.76
CA LEU A 7 7.26 -18.00 15.64
C LEU A 7 7.71 -18.74 14.38
N ALA A 8 8.40 -19.87 14.55
CA ALA A 8 8.84 -20.73 13.44
C ALA A 8 7.73 -21.64 12.90
N ARG A 9 6.54 -21.63 13.53
CA ARG A 9 5.35 -22.31 13.00
C ARG A 9 4.77 -21.47 11.85
N THR A 10 4.15 -22.14 10.88
CA THR A 10 3.64 -21.53 9.64
C THR A 10 2.84 -20.24 9.86
N HIS A 11 2.08 -20.17 10.95
CA HIS A 11 1.23 -19.04 11.28
C HIS A 11 2.00 -17.81 11.82
N GLY A 12 2.96 -18.03 12.73
CA GLY A 12 3.79 -16.95 13.25
C GLY A 12 4.66 -16.30 12.17
N PHE A 13 5.16 -17.12 11.23
CA PHE A 13 5.95 -16.63 10.09
C PHE A 13 5.13 -15.74 9.13
N MET A 14 3.89 -16.11 8.85
CA MET A 14 3.02 -15.34 7.94
C MET A 14 2.73 -13.94 8.50
N LYS A 15 2.40 -13.82 9.79
CA LYS A 15 2.23 -12.52 10.44
C LYS A 15 3.49 -11.67 10.46
N LEU A 16 4.63 -12.32 10.65
CA LEU A 16 5.92 -11.62 10.63
C LEU A 16 6.16 -11.04 9.23
N ALA A 17 5.88 -11.80 8.17
CA ALA A 17 5.96 -11.31 6.79
C ALA A 17 5.01 -10.13 6.54
N GLU A 18 3.75 -10.21 6.99
CA GLU A 18 2.77 -9.12 6.86
C GLU A 18 3.22 -7.83 7.56
N ILE A 19 3.77 -7.96 8.77
CA ILE A 19 4.28 -6.83 9.55
C ILE A 19 5.52 -6.22 8.88
N ILE A 20 6.45 -7.04 8.38
CA ILE A 20 7.62 -6.55 7.65
C ILE A 20 7.19 -5.77 6.41
N ILE A 21 6.28 -6.34 5.61
CA ILE A 21 5.83 -5.68 4.37
C ILE A 21 5.08 -4.38 4.71
N ALA A 22 4.23 -4.38 5.74
CA ALA A 22 3.55 -3.18 6.22
C ALA A 22 4.53 -2.09 6.70
N LEU A 23 5.60 -2.46 7.41
CA LEU A 23 6.66 -1.54 7.83
C LEU A 23 7.41 -0.96 6.63
N VAL A 24 7.75 -1.80 5.65
CA VAL A 24 8.40 -1.35 4.41
C VAL A 24 7.49 -0.35 3.69
N CYS A 25 6.20 -0.66 3.53
CA CYS A 25 5.23 0.28 2.93
C CYS A 25 5.17 1.61 3.70
N LEU A 26 5.16 1.59 5.04
CA LEU A 26 5.12 2.80 5.86
C LEU A 26 6.40 3.64 5.67
N ILE A 27 7.56 3.00 5.66
CA ILE A 27 8.85 3.66 5.39
C ILE A 27 8.83 4.29 3.99
N LEU A 28 8.36 3.58 2.97
CA LEU A 28 8.26 4.12 1.60
C LEU A 28 7.35 5.35 1.55
N ILE A 29 6.17 5.31 2.20
CA ILE A 29 5.25 6.46 2.28
C ILE A 29 5.97 7.65 2.91
N ARG A 30 6.69 7.42 4.02
CA ARG A 30 7.32 8.49 4.78
C ARG A 30 8.55 9.08 4.08
N THR A 31 9.39 8.23 3.47
CA THR A 31 10.64 8.65 2.82
C THR A 31 10.39 9.32 1.47
N TYR A 32 9.48 8.78 0.67
CA TYR A 32 9.21 9.29 -0.69
C TYR A 32 7.97 10.20 -0.77
N SER A 33 7.32 10.48 0.37
CA SER A 33 6.07 11.26 0.44
C SER A 33 5.03 10.77 -0.57
N LEU A 34 4.86 9.45 -0.65
CA LEU A 34 4.01 8.80 -1.64
C LEU A 34 2.54 9.06 -1.36
N ASN A 35 1.75 9.00 -2.43
CA ASN A 35 0.38 9.43 -2.42
C ASN A 35 -0.56 8.43 -3.10
N PHE A 36 -1.83 8.44 -2.68
CA PHE A 36 -2.81 7.42 -3.06
C PHE A 36 -3.89 7.93 -4.03
N GLY A 37 -3.57 8.97 -4.83
CA GLY A 37 -4.50 9.52 -5.82
C GLY A 37 -5.18 10.83 -5.41
N GLY A 38 -5.74 11.52 -6.41
CA GLY A 38 -6.51 12.76 -6.27
C GLY A 38 -5.93 13.91 -7.08
N ASP A 39 -6.81 14.76 -7.62
CA ASP A 39 -6.40 16.03 -8.20
C ASP A 39 -6.04 16.98 -7.05
N VAL A 40 -4.84 17.52 -7.09
CA VAL A 40 -4.26 18.53 -6.19
C VAL A 40 -5.15 19.76 -5.97
N SER A 41 -6.07 20.03 -6.89
CA SER A 41 -7.05 21.12 -6.78
C SER A 41 -8.34 20.75 -6.02
N THR A 42 -8.54 19.47 -5.69
CA THR A 42 -9.79 18.95 -5.14
C THR A 42 -9.58 18.32 -3.76
N GLY A 43 -10.52 18.54 -2.82
CA GLY A 43 -10.46 17.97 -1.45
C GLY A 43 -10.25 16.45 -1.39
N SER A 44 -10.61 15.74 -2.47
CA SER A 44 -10.42 14.30 -2.63
C SER A 44 -8.95 13.82 -2.56
N PHE A 45 -7.97 14.69 -2.73
CA PHE A 45 -6.54 14.36 -2.58
C PHE A 45 -6.17 14.03 -1.12
N HIS A 46 -6.62 14.85 -0.17
CA HIS A 46 -6.33 14.63 1.25
C HIS A 46 -7.03 13.37 1.78
N ASP A 47 -8.26 13.13 1.32
CA ASP A 47 -9.06 11.99 1.75
C ASP A 47 -8.42 10.65 1.35
N ARG A 48 -7.94 10.55 0.11
CA ARG A 48 -7.30 9.31 -0.41
C ARG A 48 -5.95 9.04 0.25
N TYR A 49 -5.15 10.08 0.48
CA TYR A 49 -3.90 9.96 1.22
C TYR A 49 -4.14 9.42 2.64
N ASN A 50 -5.10 10.01 3.35
CA ASN A 50 -5.45 9.60 4.70
C ASN A 50 -5.95 8.15 4.75
N VAL A 51 -6.74 7.72 3.77
CA VAL A 51 -7.20 6.32 3.67
C VAL A 51 -6.02 5.36 3.53
N GLY A 52 -5.05 5.66 2.67
CA GLY A 52 -3.86 4.82 2.49
C GLY A 52 -3.00 4.73 3.75
N LEU A 53 -2.74 5.87 4.39
CA LEU A 53 -1.93 5.93 5.61
C LEU A 53 -2.61 5.25 6.80
N VAL A 54 -3.91 5.47 7.00
CA VAL A 54 -4.70 4.81 8.05
C VAL A 54 -4.80 3.31 7.80
N THR A 55 -4.86 2.87 6.54
CA THR A 55 -4.84 1.44 6.21
C THR A 55 -3.50 0.80 6.58
N VAL A 56 -2.38 1.33 6.07
CA VAL A 56 -1.06 0.74 6.32
C VAL A 56 -0.68 0.83 7.80
N GLY A 57 -0.92 1.98 8.44
CA GLY A 57 -0.64 2.18 9.87
C GLY A 57 -1.61 1.44 10.80
N GLY A 58 -2.90 1.43 10.47
CA GLY A 58 -3.94 0.77 11.27
C GLY A 58 -3.80 -0.75 11.26
N MET A 59 -3.54 -1.35 10.10
CA MET A 59 -3.32 -2.80 10.02
C MET A 59 -2.04 -3.22 10.74
N LEU A 60 -0.99 -2.37 10.75
CA LEU A 60 0.21 -2.61 11.55
C LEU A 60 -0.09 -2.58 13.05
N LEU A 61 -0.86 -1.58 13.51
CA LEU A 61 -1.28 -1.46 14.91
C LEU A 61 -2.18 -2.60 15.38
N VAL A 62 -2.93 -3.24 14.48
CA VAL A 62 -3.75 -4.42 14.79
C VAL A 62 -2.92 -5.70 14.75
N SER A 63 -2.00 -5.82 13.79
CA SER A 63 -1.19 -7.03 13.60
C SER A 63 -0.18 -7.25 14.74
N LEU A 64 0.35 -6.19 15.36
CA LEU A 64 1.28 -6.27 16.48
C LEU A 64 0.66 -6.90 17.76
N PRO A 65 -0.49 -6.43 18.28
CA PRO A 65 -1.18 -7.07 19.39
C PRO A 65 -1.59 -8.52 19.11
N LEU A 66 -1.99 -8.84 17.87
CA LEU A 66 -2.32 -10.20 17.49
C LEU A 66 -1.09 -11.12 17.52
N LEU A 67 0.08 -10.63 17.09
CA LEU A 67 1.35 -11.36 17.21
C LEU A 67 1.73 -11.55 18.70
N ILE A 68 1.61 -10.52 19.52
CA ILE A 68 1.91 -10.61 20.97
C ILE A 68 0.97 -11.60 21.67
N SER A 69 -0.32 -11.55 21.35
CA SER A 69 -1.32 -12.50 21.85
C SER A 69 -0.94 -13.93 21.49
N TYR A 70 -0.47 -14.17 20.26
CA TYR A 70 0.01 -15.48 19.83
C TYR A 70 1.25 -15.94 20.61
N LEU A 71 2.17 -15.04 20.95
CA LEU A 71 3.40 -15.34 21.70
C LEU A 71 3.18 -15.61 23.19
N TRP A 72 2.12 -15.04 23.77
CA TRP A 72 1.81 -15.15 25.19
C TRP A 72 0.64 -16.09 25.51
N SER A 73 -0.11 -16.56 24.50
CA SER A 73 -1.17 -17.55 24.69
C SER A 73 -0.59 -18.89 25.15
N THR A 74 -0.47 -19.03 26.48
CA THR A 74 0.04 -20.22 27.19
C THR A 74 -1.04 -21.32 27.29
N SER A 75 -2.29 -21.02 26.93
CA SER A 75 -3.43 -21.90 27.21
C SER A 75 -4.51 -21.84 26.13
N GLY A 76 -4.25 -22.46 24.98
CA GLY A 76 -5.24 -23.09 24.07
C GLY A 76 -6.42 -22.25 23.54
N THR A 77 -6.55 -20.98 23.94
CA THR A 77 -7.67 -20.12 23.64
C THR A 77 -7.25 -19.19 22.51
N TYR A 78 -6.92 -19.81 21.38
CA TYR A 78 -6.83 -19.09 20.11
C TYR A 78 -8.25 -18.57 19.84
N GLN A 79 -8.41 -17.27 19.59
CA GLN A 79 -9.67 -16.72 19.08
C GLN A 79 -9.54 -16.62 17.56
N PRO A 80 -9.70 -17.74 16.81
CA PRO A 80 -9.51 -17.76 15.36
C PRO A 80 -10.45 -16.76 14.67
N PHE A 81 -11.61 -16.47 15.28
CA PHE A 81 -12.60 -15.58 14.70
C PHE A 81 -12.11 -14.13 14.51
N LEU A 82 -11.46 -13.53 15.53
CA LEU A 82 -10.95 -12.17 15.42
C LEU A 82 -9.85 -12.08 14.37
N GLU A 83 -8.97 -13.09 14.36
CA GLU A 83 -7.88 -13.20 13.41
C GLU A 83 -8.38 -13.33 11.97
N ILE A 84 -9.38 -14.17 11.72
CA ILE A 84 -10.02 -14.31 10.40
C ILE A 84 -10.61 -12.97 9.96
N ILE A 85 -11.33 -12.26 10.84
CA ILE A 85 -11.94 -10.96 10.50
C ILE A 85 -10.86 -9.94 10.15
N TYR A 86 -9.84 -9.79 11.00
CA TYR A 86 -8.80 -8.79 10.76
C TYR A 86 -7.96 -9.13 9.53
N ASN A 87 -7.64 -10.39 9.29
CA ASN A 87 -6.91 -10.81 8.09
C ASN A 87 -7.76 -10.60 6.83
N THR A 88 -9.07 -10.87 6.87
CA THR A 88 -9.96 -10.60 5.73
C THR A 88 -10.11 -9.11 5.46
N LEU A 89 -10.23 -8.27 6.51
CA LEU A 89 -10.22 -6.82 6.39
C LEU A 89 -8.89 -6.32 5.83
N GLY A 90 -7.77 -6.88 6.30
CA GLY A 90 -6.44 -6.58 5.80
C GLY A 90 -6.30 -6.85 4.31
N PHE A 91 -6.78 -8.01 3.85
CA PHE A 91 -6.82 -8.35 2.43
C PHE A 91 -7.56 -7.28 1.61
N ILE A 92 -8.79 -6.94 1.98
CA ILE A 92 -9.63 -6.00 1.23
C ILE A 92 -8.99 -4.59 1.23
N LEU A 93 -8.51 -4.14 2.39
CA LEU A 93 -7.96 -2.80 2.54
C LEU A 93 -6.63 -2.64 1.80
N PHE A 94 -5.71 -3.61 1.92
CA PHE A 94 -4.45 -3.57 1.19
C PHE A 94 -4.63 -3.73 -0.32
N LEU A 95 -5.60 -4.52 -0.78
CA LEU A 95 -5.95 -4.61 -2.20
C LEU A 95 -6.48 -3.26 -2.71
N THR A 96 -7.35 -2.61 -1.96
CA THR A 96 -7.93 -1.31 -2.31
C THR A 96 -6.85 -0.22 -2.38
N VAL A 97 -6.02 -0.11 -1.34
CA VAL A 97 -4.94 0.88 -1.25
C VAL A 97 -3.84 0.61 -2.28
N GLY A 98 -3.50 -0.66 -2.53
CA GLY A 98 -2.57 -1.04 -3.58
C GLY A 98 -3.08 -0.67 -4.98
N SER A 99 -4.37 -0.87 -5.24
CA SER A 99 -5.02 -0.49 -6.50
C SER A 99 -5.06 1.03 -6.69
N LEU A 100 -5.35 1.79 -5.62
CA LEU A 100 -5.32 3.25 -5.62
C LEU A 100 -3.92 3.81 -5.89
N ALA A 101 -2.90 3.26 -5.24
CA ALA A 101 -1.51 3.62 -5.50
C ALA A 101 -1.12 3.32 -6.95
N LEU A 102 -1.46 2.12 -7.44
CA LEU A 102 -1.09 1.72 -8.79
C LEU A 102 -1.81 2.53 -9.86
N ASP A 103 -3.09 2.85 -9.67
CA ASP A 103 -3.84 3.70 -10.61
C ASP A 103 -3.28 5.13 -10.61
N HIS A 104 -2.92 5.68 -9.44
CA HIS A 104 -2.26 6.98 -9.35
C HIS A 104 -0.94 6.97 -10.13
N TYR A 105 -0.05 6.02 -9.86
CA TYR A 105 1.30 5.97 -10.42
C TYR A 105 1.40 5.35 -11.83
N ARG A 106 0.34 4.72 -12.34
CA ARG A 106 0.26 4.16 -13.70
C ARG A 106 0.41 5.25 -14.76
N ASN A 107 -0.27 6.38 -14.57
CA ASN A 107 -0.32 7.46 -15.57
C ASN A 107 0.95 8.33 -15.57
N TYR A 108 1.66 8.44 -14.45
CA TYR A 108 2.93 9.18 -14.41
C TYR A 108 4.05 8.53 -15.24
N ALA A 109 3.97 7.22 -15.49
CA ALA A 109 4.95 6.52 -16.31
C ALA A 109 4.78 6.75 -17.82
N GLY A 110 3.61 7.24 -18.25
CA GLY A 110 3.39 7.68 -19.63
C GLY A 110 4.06 9.03 -19.95
N VAL A 111 4.57 9.73 -18.93
CA VAL A 111 5.33 10.98 -19.07
C VAL A 111 6.83 10.72 -18.92
N THR A 112 7.30 9.52 -19.33
CA THR A 112 8.72 9.31 -19.61
C THR A 112 8.99 9.90 -20.99
N HIS A 113 9.45 11.15 -20.99
CA HIS A 113 9.94 11.88 -22.15
C HIS A 113 9.01 11.80 -23.38
N THR A 114 8.13 12.81 -23.53
CA THR A 114 7.95 13.38 -24.88
C THR A 114 9.36 13.79 -25.31
N GLY A 115 10.02 12.86 -26.01
CA GLY A 115 11.10 13.20 -26.90
C GLY A 115 10.66 14.40 -27.69
N ASN A 116 11.62 15.26 -27.96
CA ASN A 116 11.54 16.30 -28.96
C ASN A 116 10.99 15.73 -30.28
N ASP A 117 9.68 15.57 -30.37
CA ASP A 117 8.96 15.14 -31.56
C ASP A 117 8.61 16.40 -32.35
N ASN A 118 9.62 17.24 -32.63
CA ASN A 118 9.57 18.30 -33.63
C ASN A 118 9.46 17.73 -35.07
N ARG A 119 8.78 16.59 -35.25
CA ARG A 119 8.67 15.86 -36.52
C ARG A 119 7.28 15.31 -36.82
N ARG A 120 6.20 15.84 -36.23
CA ARG A 120 4.85 15.49 -36.69
C ARG A 120 3.82 16.60 -36.46
N GLY A 121 3.72 17.47 -37.48
CA GLY A 121 2.53 18.25 -37.89
C GLY A 121 1.88 19.08 -36.79
N ASP A 122 2.18 20.37 -36.67
CA ASP A 122 1.61 21.41 -37.54
C ASP A 122 0.25 21.00 -38.14
N MET A 123 -0.84 21.52 -37.55
CA MET A 123 -1.93 22.26 -38.25
C MET A 123 -3.30 22.34 -37.50
N ASN A 124 -3.41 22.30 -36.16
CA ASN A 124 -4.76 22.33 -35.54
C ASN A 124 -5.01 23.36 -34.41
N ASP A 125 -4.05 24.19 -34.02
CA ASP A 125 -4.21 25.13 -32.88
C ASP A 125 -4.67 26.55 -33.30
N TRP A 126 -5.81 26.67 -34.02
CA TRP A 126 -6.39 28.00 -34.35
C TRP A 126 -7.60 28.40 -33.47
N PHE A 127 -8.21 27.48 -32.72
CA PHE A 127 -9.30 27.84 -31.79
C PHE A 127 -9.32 26.94 -30.55
N GLY A 128 -8.47 27.26 -29.58
CA GLY A 128 -8.58 26.73 -28.22
C GLY A 128 -7.31 26.98 -27.42
N PRO A 129 -7.37 27.42 -26.15
CA PRO A 129 -6.19 27.50 -25.33
C PRO A 129 -5.75 26.07 -24.93
N SER A 130 -4.85 25.49 -25.71
CA SER A 130 -4.08 24.29 -25.36
C SER A 130 -3.06 24.66 -24.27
N ASN A 131 -3.51 24.76 -23.02
CA ASN A 131 -2.62 24.92 -21.88
C ASN A 131 -2.95 23.90 -20.78
N THR A 132 -2.59 22.64 -21.04
CA THR A 132 -2.39 21.63 -19.98
C THR A 132 -0.90 21.42 -19.79
N THR A 133 -0.20 22.48 -19.41
CA THR A 133 1.01 22.32 -18.60
C THR A 133 0.52 21.73 -17.29
N GLN A 134 0.56 20.40 -17.17
CA GLN A 134 0.24 19.70 -15.93
C GLN A 134 1.33 20.09 -14.92
N SER A 135 1.09 21.20 -14.24
CA SER A 135 1.93 21.71 -13.17
C SER A 135 1.90 20.69 -12.04
N ASP A 136 2.94 19.87 -11.99
CA ASP A 136 3.31 18.99 -10.89
C ASP A 136 3.32 19.79 -9.57
N SER A 137 2.19 19.90 -8.88
CA SER A 137 2.07 20.64 -7.63
C SER A 137 2.42 19.79 -6.40
N GLY A 138 3.36 18.86 -6.58
CA GLY A 138 3.99 18.16 -5.47
C GLY A 138 5.06 19.05 -4.82
N ILE A 139 4.98 19.19 -3.49
CA ILE A 139 5.98 19.86 -2.63
C ILE A 139 7.42 19.36 -2.89
N GLY A 140 7.58 18.14 -3.44
CA GLY A 140 8.88 17.53 -3.76
C GLY A 140 9.71 18.24 -4.85
N LYS A 141 9.11 18.94 -5.82
CA LYS A 141 9.90 19.69 -6.83
C LYS A 141 10.51 20.98 -6.27
N ALA A 142 9.88 21.60 -5.27
CA ALA A 142 10.45 22.76 -4.59
C ALA A 142 11.72 22.41 -3.77
N PHE A 143 11.95 21.12 -3.50
CA PHE A 143 13.07 20.61 -2.70
C PHE A 143 14.07 19.75 -3.49
N GLY A 144 13.97 19.70 -4.83
CA GLY A 144 14.96 19.02 -5.68
C GLY A 144 14.93 17.49 -5.64
N LEU A 145 13.80 16.87 -5.26
CA LEU A 145 13.65 15.40 -5.30
C LEU A 145 13.24 14.95 -6.71
N ASN A 146 14.01 14.02 -7.27
CA ASN A 146 13.89 13.51 -8.64
C ASN A 146 12.51 12.84 -8.85
N THR A 147 11.70 13.35 -9.79
CA THR A 147 10.29 12.96 -9.94
C THR A 147 10.12 11.50 -10.39
N THR A 148 11.11 10.94 -11.10
CA THR A 148 11.13 9.55 -11.59
C THR A 148 11.24 8.52 -10.47
N ASP A 149 11.98 8.85 -9.40
CA ASP A 149 12.23 7.95 -8.27
C ASP A 149 10.94 7.75 -7.46
N ASN A 150 10.16 8.82 -7.30
CA ASN A 150 8.86 8.78 -6.60
C ASN A 150 7.81 7.97 -7.37
N VAL A 151 7.80 8.05 -8.70
CA VAL A 151 6.86 7.26 -9.53
C VAL A 151 7.19 5.78 -9.45
N THR A 152 8.48 5.44 -9.50
CA THR A 152 8.94 4.05 -9.39
C THR A 152 8.68 3.50 -7.99
N ALA A 153 8.97 4.28 -6.95
CA ALA A 153 8.68 3.93 -5.56
C ALA A 153 7.16 3.79 -5.31
N GLY A 154 6.33 4.64 -5.92
CA GLY A 154 4.88 4.56 -5.83
C GLY A 154 4.28 3.30 -6.47
N LYS A 155 4.81 2.89 -7.62
CA LYS A 155 4.46 1.60 -8.25
C LYS A 155 4.91 0.41 -7.40
N ALA A 156 6.13 0.46 -6.87
CA ALA A 156 6.65 -0.57 -5.98
C ALA A 156 5.81 -0.69 -4.71
N LEU A 157 5.38 0.43 -4.13
CA LEU A 157 4.46 0.45 -3.00
C LEU A 157 3.12 -0.20 -3.35
N GLY A 158 2.51 0.16 -4.48
CA GLY A 158 1.26 -0.46 -4.93
C GLY A 158 1.38 -1.97 -5.09
N ALA A 159 2.48 -2.45 -5.69
CA ALA A 159 2.78 -3.86 -5.82
C ALA A 159 2.99 -4.56 -4.46
N LEU A 160 3.74 -3.93 -3.54
CA LEU A 160 3.95 -4.45 -2.19
C LEU A 160 2.64 -4.55 -1.40
N CYS A 161 1.75 -3.56 -1.53
CA CYS A 161 0.42 -3.63 -0.91
C CYS A 161 -0.42 -4.80 -1.45
N ILE A 162 -0.40 -5.03 -2.77
CA ILE A 162 -1.10 -6.19 -3.37
C ILE A 162 -0.51 -7.50 -2.88
N ILE A 163 0.82 -7.62 -2.84
CA ILE A 163 1.50 -8.79 -2.28
C ILE A 163 1.11 -9.01 -0.82
N ASN A 164 1.07 -7.94 -0.02
CA ASN A 164 0.65 -8.01 1.38
C ASN A 164 -0.79 -8.48 1.54
N ALA A 165 -1.69 -8.06 0.64
CA ALA A 165 -3.06 -8.53 0.63
C ALA A 165 -3.13 -10.05 0.48
N PHE A 166 -2.32 -10.64 -0.40
CA PHE A 166 -2.28 -12.10 -0.56
C PHE A 166 -1.75 -12.84 0.67
N PHE A 167 -0.81 -12.24 1.41
CA PHE A 167 -0.38 -12.80 2.71
C PHE A 167 -1.55 -12.83 3.70
N TYR A 168 -2.24 -11.70 3.86
CA TYR A 168 -3.44 -11.61 4.70
C TYR A 168 -4.53 -12.61 4.30
N LEU A 169 -4.75 -12.84 3.00
CA LEU A 169 -5.71 -13.83 2.51
C LEU A 169 -5.29 -15.26 2.88
N THR A 170 -4.01 -15.56 2.73
CA THR A 170 -3.46 -16.89 3.03
C THR A 170 -3.50 -17.15 4.55
N ASP A 171 -3.20 -16.14 5.37
CA ASP A 171 -3.30 -16.25 6.82
C ASP A 171 -4.77 -16.40 7.28
N ALA A 172 -5.70 -15.67 6.66
CA ALA A 172 -7.14 -15.88 6.88
C ALA A 172 -7.58 -17.32 6.55
N ALA A 173 -7.12 -17.88 5.42
CA ALA A 173 -7.42 -19.25 5.03
C ALA A 173 -6.81 -20.29 5.99
N LEU A 174 -5.60 -20.03 6.49
CA LEU A 174 -4.93 -20.87 7.50
C LEU A 174 -5.65 -20.82 8.85
N ALA A 175 -6.12 -19.64 9.27
CA ALA A 175 -6.89 -19.45 10.49
C ALA A 175 -8.28 -20.12 10.40
N LEU A 176 -8.95 -20.02 9.24
CA LEU A 176 -10.20 -20.74 8.95
C LEU A 176 -10.04 -22.26 9.08
N ARG A 177 -8.94 -22.81 8.55
CA ARG A 177 -8.67 -24.25 8.63
C ARG A 177 -8.50 -24.72 10.08
N GLN A 178 -7.86 -23.90 10.93
CA GLN A 178 -7.70 -24.22 12.36
C GLN A 178 -9.00 -24.10 13.14
N GLY A 179 -9.84 -23.10 12.81
CA GLY A 179 -11.17 -22.93 13.40
C GLY A 179 -12.17 -24.02 13.01
N SER A 180 -11.96 -24.73 11.89
CA SER A 180 -12.79 -25.87 11.46
C SER A 180 -12.37 -27.21 12.09
N THR A 181 -11.19 -27.29 12.72
CA THR A 181 -10.67 -28.52 13.35
C THR A 181 -10.99 -28.65 14.84
N VAL A 182 -11.84 -27.77 15.38
CA VAL A 182 -12.42 -27.85 16.73
C VAL A 182 -13.87 -28.31 16.68
#